data_AF-A0A349D1V2-F1
#
_entry.id   AF-A0A349D1V2-F1
#
_cell.length_a   1.000
_cell.length_b   1.000
_cell.length_c   1.000
_cell.angle_alpha   90.00
_cell.angle_beta   90.00
_cell.angle_gamma   90.00
#
_symmetry.space_group_name_H-M   'P 1'
#
loop_
_entity.id
_entity.type
_entity.pdbx_description
1 polymer ?
#
loop_
_entity_poly.entity_id
_entity_poly.type
_entity_poly.pdbx_seq_one_letter_code
_entity_poly.pdbx_strand_id
1 'polypeptide(L)'
;MFNGATAILGILLSTTALSTSPLVRAVSIADWQPQMGDHLLVDTRENEGYLVHPNGDYLSFPVVTGKRRVVRYIGRTYDATTPARTWTMTSREIKWDRITFGPSGRFLRLSHQGEKTPYGFHEYAHEDEMFALAPRYGSMGCIIVRSTILDLIEKTFNLNEGALQVSTQYGIDPTLFVLH
;
A
#
# COMPACT_ATOMS: atom_id res chain seq x y z
N MET A 1 46.00 -37.80 -48.36
CA MET A 1 44.53 -37.94 -48.48
C MET A 1 43.92 -37.25 -47.28
N PHE A 2 43.37 -36.05 -47.47
CA PHE A 2 42.74 -35.26 -46.40
C PHE A 2 41.22 -35.27 -46.62
N ASN A 3 40.48 -35.94 -45.74
CA ASN A 3 39.04 -35.81 -45.57
C ASN A 3 38.88 -35.17 -44.18
N GLY A 4 38.16 -34.07 -43.93
CA GLY A 4 37.01 -33.46 -44.58
C GLY A 4 36.15 -33.00 -43.40
N ALA A 5 36.37 -31.77 -42.91
CA ALA A 5 35.69 -31.25 -41.73
C ALA A 5 34.34 -30.64 -42.15
N THR A 6 33.25 -31.30 -41.77
CA THR A 6 31.88 -30.81 -41.97
C THR A 6 31.55 -29.80 -40.86
N ALA A 7 31.44 -28.52 -41.19
CA ALA A 7 30.97 -27.49 -40.28
C ALA A 7 29.44 -27.43 -40.31
N ILE A 8 28.79 -27.71 -39.18
CA ILE A 8 27.35 -27.52 -38.99
C ILE A 8 27.13 -26.08 -38.50
N LEU A 9 26.54 -25.25 -39.36
CA LEU A 9 26.19 -23.87 -39.04
C LEU A 9 24.80 -23.86 -38.38
N GLY A 10 24.76 -23.78 -37.04
CA GLY A 10 23.52 -23.60 -36.29
C GLY A 10 23.10 -22.13 -36.29
N ILE A 11 21.94 -21.83 -36.88
CA ILE A 11 21.34 -20.49 -36.85
C ILE A 11 20.61 -20.32 -35.51
N LEU A 12 21.17 -19.48 -34.62
CA LEU A 12 20.51 -19.03 -33.40
C LEU A 12 19.50 -17.92 -33.77
N LEU A 13 18.21 -18.24 -33.72
CA LEU A 13 17.14 -17.24 -33.76
C LEU A 13 17.02 -16.59 -32.39
N SER A 14 17.68 -15.44 -32.21
CA SER A 14 17.45 -14.58 -31.06
C SER A 14 16.11 -13.84 -31.24
N THR A 15 15.06 -14.34 -30.61
CA THR A 15 13.80 -13.60 -30.47
C THR A 15 14.02 -12.44 -29.50
N THR A 16 14.20 -11.23 -30.02
CA THR A 16 14.16 -10.01 -29.20
C THR A 16 12.71 -9.77 -28.77
N ALA A 17 12.36 -10.21 -27.56
CA ALA A 17 11.13 -9.79 -26.91
C ALA A 17 11.19 -8.28 -26.71
N LEU A 18 10.38 -7.54 -27.47
CA LEU A 18 10.15 -6.12 -27.23
C LEU A 18 9.39 -6.01 -25.91
N SER A 19 10.10 -5.71 -24.82
CA SER A 19 9.48 -5.28 -23.57
C SER A 19 8.81 -3.92 -23.80
N THR A 20 7.55 -3.94 -24.21
CA THR A 20 6.68 -2.77 -24.05
C THR A 20 6.48 -2.56 -22.56
N SER A 21 7.06 -1.50 -22.01
CA SER A 21 6.74 -1.07 -20.64
C SER A 21 5.22 -0.94 -20.52
N PRO A 22 4.59 -1.57 -19.51
CA PRO A 22 3.15 -1.44 -19.33
C PRO A 22 2.81 0.04 -19.11
N LEU A 23 1.77 0.50 -19.81
CA LEU A 23 1.24 1.85 -19.64
C LEU A 23 0.57 1.90 -18.26
N VAL A 24 1.21 2.53 -17.28
CA VAL A 24 0.65 2.77 -15.94
C VAL A 24 -0.69 3.49 -16.09
N ARG A 25 -1.77 2.90 -15.57
CA ARG A 25 -3.13 3.42 -15.71
C ARG A 25 -3.86 3.45 -14.37
N ALA A 26 -4.60 4.54 -14.14
CA ALA A 26 -5.55 4.62 -13.03
C ALA A 26 -6.79 3.77 -13.34
N VAL A 27 -7.17 2.91 -12.39
CA VAL A 27 -8.32 2.01 -12.44
C VAL A 27 -9.37 2.49 -11.45
N SER A 28 -10.64 2.44 -11.84
CA SER A 28 -11.74 2.83 -10.97
C SER A 28 -11.93 1.82 -9.83
N ILE A 29 -12.51 2.25 -8.70
CA ILE A 29 -12.83 1.32 -7.60
C ILE A 29 -13.80 0.21 -8.03
N ALA A 30 -14.68 0.49 -8.99
CA ALA A 30 -15.66 -0.47 -9.49
C ALA A 30 -15.02 -1.56 -10.36
N ASP A 31 -13.92 -1.23 -11.03
CA ASP A 31 -13.20 -2.14 -11.91
C ASP A 31 -11.99 -2.80 -11.22
N TRP A 32 -11.64 -2.34 -10.01
CA TRP A 32 -10.50 -2.88 -9.27
C TRP A 32 -10.77 -4.29 -8.79
N GLN A 33 -9.89 -5.22 -9.16
CA GLN A 33 -9.89 -6.59 -8.66
C GLN A 33 -8.53 -6.88 -8.02
N PRO A 34 -8.46 -7.19 -6.71
CA PRO A 34 -7.20 -7.56 -6.06
C PRO A 34 -6.46 -8.68 -6.79
N GLN A 35 -5.14 -8.53 -6.92
CA GLN A 35 -4.24 -9.52 -7.52
C GLN A 35 -3.11 -9.89 -6.56
N MET A 36 -2.51 -11.06 -6.79
CA MET A 36 -1.31 -11.46 -6.07
C MET A 36 -0.15 -10.55 -6.50
N GLY A 37 0.66 -10.12 -5.53
CA GLY A 37 1.74 -9.15 -5.76
C GLY A 37 1.30 -7.69 -5.71
N ASP A 38 0.01 -7.41 -5.50
CA ASP A 38 -0.45 -6.06 -5.19
C ASP A 38 0.30 -5.51 -3.97
N HIS A 39 0.56 -4.20 -3.98
CA HIS A 39 1.14 -3.50 -2.85
C HIS A 39 0.43 -2.17 -2.60
N LEU A 40 0.64 -1.62 -1.40
CA LEU A 40 0.10 -0.33 -1.00
C LEU A 40 1.17 0.75 -1.01
N LEU A 41 0.82 1.91 -1.56
CA LEU A 41 1.57 3.15 -1.40
C LEU A 41 0.70 4.19 -0.69
N VAL A 42 1.30 5.01 0.17
CA VAL A 42 0.60 6.11 0.86
C VAL A 42 1.42 7.37 0.76
N ASP A 43 0.85 8.37 0.08
CA ASP A 43 1.36 9.73 0.04
C ASP A 43 0.85 10.51 1.25
N THR A 44 1.73 10.73 2.22
CA THR A 44 1.46 11.50 3.44
C THR A 44 1.53 13.01 3.21
N ARG A 45 1.97 13.50 2.06
CA ARG A 45 1.89 14.92 1.70
C ARG A 45 0.47 15.24 1.24
N GLU A 46 -0.04 14.47 0.29
CA GLU A 46 -1.38 14.69 -0.29
C GLU A 46 -2.50 13.98 0.49
N ASN A 47 -2.15 13.07 1.42
CA ASN A 47 -3.10 12.19 2.11
C ASN A 47 -3.92 11.35 1.12
N GLU A 48 -3.22 10.70 0.21
CA GLU A 48 -3.75 9.78 -0.80
C GLU A 48 -3.09 8.41 -0.65
N GLY A 49 -3.87 7.35 -0.77
CA GLY A 49 -3.41 5.96 -0.80
C GLY A 49 -3.60 5.37 -2.19
N TYR A 50 -2.79 4.37 -2.50
CA TYR A 50 -2.78 3.69 -3.78
C TYR A 50 -2.65 2.19 -3.55
N LEU A 51 -3.56 1.40 -4.11
CA LEU A 51 -3.34 -0.01 -4.36
C LEU A 51 -2.74 -0.14 -5.77
N VAL A 52 -1.65 -0.89 -5.90
CA VAL A 52 -0.87 -0.96 -7.14
C VAL A 52 -0.67 -2.41 -7.52
N HIS A 53 -1.06 -2.77 -8.74
CA HIS A 53 -0.84 -4.08 -9.34
C HIS A 53 0.64 -4.25 -9.74
N PRO A 54 1.12 -5.49 -9.92
CA PRO A 54 2.49 -5.75 -10.42
C PRO A 54 2.78 -5.15 -11.80
N ASN A 55 1.76 -4.91 -12.62
CA ASN A 55 1.88 -4.25 -13.93
C ASN A 55 1.87 -2.71 -13.85
N GLY A 56 1.70 -2.15 -12.64
CA GLY A 56 1.65 -0.71 -12.38
C GLY A 56 0.28 -0.06 -12.51
N ASP A 57 -0.77 -0.78 -12.92
CA ASP A 57 -2.14 -0.28 -12.81
C ASP A 57 -2.47 0.00 -11.33
N TYR A 58 -3.15 1.11 -11.05
CA TYR A 58 -3.39 1.53 -9.67
C TYR A 58 -4.80 2.06 -9.43
N LEU A 59 -5.29 1.86 -8.21
CA LEU A 59 -6.48 2.51 -7.66
C LEU A 59 -6.03 3.52 -6.61
N SER A 60 -6.40 4.80 -6.78
CA SER A 60 -6.19 5.82 -5.76
C SER A 60 -7.43 6.01 -4.87
N PHE A 61 -7.19 6.42 -3.62
CA PHE A 61 -8.25 6.72 -2.66
C PHE A 61 -7.75 7.68 -1.58
N PRO A 62 -8.64 8.54 -1.03
CA PRO A 62 -8.24 9.43 0.05
C PRO A 62 -7.90 8.62 1.31
N VAL A 63 -6.94 9.11 2.08
CA VAL A 63 -6.61 8.61 3.42
C VAL A 63 -6.57 9.77 4.42
N VAL A 64 -6.53 9.43 5.71
CA VAL A 64 -6.22 10.37 6.79
C VAL A 64 -4.99 9.85 7.51
N THR A 65 -3.98 10.70 7.68
CA THR A 65 -2.68 10.32 8.29
C THR A 65 -2.44 11.04 9.60
N GLY A 66 -1.29 10.74 10.20
CA GLY A 66 -0.85 11.23 11.48
C GLY A 66 -0.76 12.76 11.57
N LYS A 67 -1.17 13.31 12.72
CA LYS A 67 -0.95 14.72 13.05
C LYS A 67 0.54 15.02 12.98
N ARG A 68 0.93 15.93 12.08
CA ARG A 68 2.32 16.37 11.86
C ARG A 68 2.86 17.27 12.96
N ARG A 69 2.70 16.85 14.21
CA ARG A 69 3.11 17.59 15.40
C ARG A 69 3.19 16.65 16.60
N VAL A 70 3.92 17.12 17.61
CA VAL A 70 3.91 16.50 18.93
C VAL A 70 2.51 16.63 19.55
N VAL A 71 1.99 15.51 20.04
CA VAL A 71 0.73 15.42 20.76
C VAL A 71 0.98 14.87 22.16
N ARG A 72 0.06 15.20 23.08
CA ARG A 72 -0.04 14.55 24.38
C ARG A 72 -1.32 13.73 24.41
N TYR A 73 -1.20 12.40 24.45
CA TYR A 73 -2.33 11.49 24.42
C TYR A 73 -2.16 10.41 25.49
N ILE A 74 -3.15 10.28 26.37
CA ILE A 74 -3.19 9.31 27.50
C ILE A 74 -1.85 9.32 28.28
N GLY A 75 -1.42 10.51 28.70
CA GLY A 75 -0.21 10.70 29.50
C GLY A 75 1.12 10.54 28.75
N ARG A 76 1.11 10.21 27.45
CA ARG A 76 2.32 10.11 26.62
C ARG A 76 2.46 11.32 25.71
N THR A 77 3.69 11.80 25.53
CA THR A 77 4.03 12.85 24.57
C THR A 77 4.86 12.23 23.45
N TYR A 78 4.40 12.34 22.21
CA TYR A 78 5.09 11.79 21.04
C TYR A 78 4.74 12.56 19.77
N ASP A 79 5.59 12.44 18.76
CA ASP A 79 5.31 12.92 17.41
C ASP A 79 4.27 12.00 16.75
N ALA A 80 3.09 12.53 16.46
CA ALA A 80 2.00 11.78 15.85
C ALA A 80 2.09 11.69 14.32
N THR A 81 3.22 12.08 13.71
CA THR A 81 3.45 11.96 12.27
C THR A 81 3.46 10.49 11.84
N THR A 82 2.75 10.14 10.76
CA THR A 82 2.88 8.81 10.13
C THR A 82 4.30 8.66 9.57
N PRO A 83 5.11 7.69 10.03
CA PRO A 83 6.51 7.61 9.60
C PRO A 83 6.64 7.25 8.13
N ALA A 84 7.54 7.90 7.39
CA ALA A 84 7.89 7.51 6.03
C ALA A 84 8.84 6.32 6.04
N ARG A 85 8.39 5.16 5.53
CA ARG A 85 9.17 3.92 5.37
C ARG A 85 8.37 2.84 4.65
N THR A 86 9.04 1.72 4.40
CA THR A 86 8.45 0.44 4.00
C THR A 86 8.07 -0.40 5.23
N TRP A 87 6.93 -1.04 5.13
CA TRP A 87 6.29 -1.88 6.12
C TRP A 87 5.83 -3.17 5.46
N THR A 88 5.56 -4.15 6.31
CA THR A 88 4.76 -5.31 5.92
C THR A 88 3.53 -5.34 6.81
N MET A 89 2.35 -5.38 6.20
CA MET A 89 1.12 -5.68 6.92
C MET A 89 1.10 -7.17 7.23
N THR A 90 1.05 -7.55 8.52
CA THR A 90 1.30 -8.94 8.95
C THR A 90 0.16 -9.56 9.75
N SER A 91 -0.81 -8.78 10.21
CA SER A 91 -1.93 -9.35 10.97
C SER A 91 -3.18 -8.50 10.92
N ARG A 92 -4.31 -9.21 10.94
CA ARG A 92 -5.64 -8.65 11.17
C ARG A 92 -6.04 -8.83 12.63
N GLU A 93 -6.49 -7.75 13.25
CA GLU A 93 -6.94 -7.72 14.64
C GLU A 93 -8.33 -7.09 14.73
N ILE A 94 -9.07 -7.41 15.80
CA ILE A 94 -10.30 -6.71 16.19
C ILE A 94 -10.03 -5.93 17.47
N LYS A 95 -10.33 -4.63 17.43
CA LYS A 95 -10.22 -3.71 18.57
C LYS A 95 -11.61 -3.34 19.06
N TRP A 96 -11.73 -3.19 20.38
CA TRP A 96 -13.01 -2.93 21.03
C TRP A 96 -13.44 -1.46 20.99
N ASP A 97 -12.47 -0.53 20.94
CA ASP A 97 -12.77 0.90 20.82
C ASP A 97 -13.33 1.22 19.43
N ARG A 98 -14.66 1.30 19.36
CA ARG A 98 -15.39 1.54 18.11
C ARG A 98 -15.34 2.99 17.65
N ILE A 99 -14.84 3.90 18.47
CA ILE A 99 -14.62 5.29 18.06
C ILE A 99 -13.33 5.33 17.23
N THR A 100 -12.21 4.92 17.83
CA THR A 100 -10.90 4.99 17.17
C THR A 100 -10.79 4.03 15.99
N PHE A 101 -11.27 2.80 16.13
CA PHE A 101 -11.11 1.74 15.12
C PHE A 101 -12.37 1.53 14.25
N GLY A 102 -13.31 2.47 14.34
CA GLY A 102 -14.56 2.45 13.60
C GLY A 102 -15.53 1.33 14.01
N PRO A 103 -16.70 1.26 13.37
CA PRO A 103 -17.76 0.33 13.73
C PRO A 103 -17.32 -1.13 13.63
N SER A 104 -16.52 -1.49 12.63
CA SER A 104 -16.03 -2.87 12.47
C SER A 104 -14.96 -3.23 13.51
N GLY A 105 -14.26 -2.23 14.07
CA GLY A 105 -13.14 -2.42 14.98
C GLY A 105 -11.92 -3.08 14.31
N ARG A 106 -11.93 -3.22 12.98
CA ARG A 106 -10.86 -3.89 12.24
C ARG A 106 -9.59 -3.06 12.30
N PHE A 107 -8.48 -3.76 12.49
CA PHE A 107 -7.16 -3.15 12.50
C PHE A 107 -6.17 -4.05 11.77
N LEU A 108 -5.61 -3.53 10.68
CA LEU A 108 -4.59 -4.21 9.90
C LEU A 108 -3.21 -3.69 10.31
N ARG A 109 -2.49 -4.51 11.07
CA ARG A 109 -1.23 -4.17 11.75
C ARG A 109 -0.06 -4.09 10.77
N LEU A 110 0.67 -2.97 10.86
CA LEU A 110 1.95 -2.81 10.18
C LEU A 110 3.10 -3.29 11.08
N SER A 111 4.02 -4.00 10.45
CA SER A 111 5.28 -4.44 11.02
C SER A 111 6.44 -3.82 10.26
N HIS A 112 7.55 -3.61 10.95
CA HIS A 112 8.78 -3.10 10.36
C HIS A 112 9.93 -4.01 10.79
N GLN A 113 10.71 -4.51 9.84
CA GLN A 113 11.82 -5.44 10.11
C GLN A 113 11.39 -6.65 10.96
N GLY A 114 10.20 -7.20 10.70
CA GLY A 114 9.64 -8.34 11.44
C GLY A 114 8.98 -7.99 12.77
N GLU A 115 9.09 -6.75 13.25
CA GLU A 115 8.51 -6.33 14.53
C GLU A 115 7.15 -5.66 14.36
N LYS A 116 6.17 -6.09 15.17
CA LYS A 116 4.84 -5.47 15.22
C LYS A 116 4.93 -4.04 15.75
N THR A 117 4.30 -3.10 15.06
CA THR A 117 4.31 -1.68 15.45
C THR A 117 2.92 -1.24 15.96
N PRO A 118 2.79 -0.10 16.65
CA PRO A 118 1.47 0.43 16.98
C PRO A 118 0.68 0.89 15.74
N TYR A 119 1.33 1.03 14.58
CA TYR A 119 0.74 1.53 13.35
C TYR A 119 -0.06 0.48 12.60
N GLY A 120 -1.06 0.94 11.85
CA GLY A 120 -1.95 0.09 11.07
C GLY A 120 -2.94 0.89 10.25
N PHE A 121 -3.72 0.15 9.45
CA PHE A 121 -4.90 0.66 8.75
C PHE A 121 -6.16 0.33 9.52
N HIS A 122 -7.08 1.28 9.62
CA HIS A 122 -8.39 1.08 10.22
C HIS A 122 -9.42 2.13 9.77
N GLU A 123 -10.68 1.89 10.10
CA GLU A 123 -11.79 2.84 9.99
C GLU A 123 -11.81 3.84 11.16
N TYR A 124 -12.68 4.83 11.08
CA TYR A 124 -13.02 5.72 12.20
C TYR A 124 -14.54 5.86 12.32
N ALA A 125 -15.08 6.02 13.53
CA ALA A 125 -16.53 6.10 13.73
C ALA A 125 -17.21 7.24 12.97
N HIS A 126 -16.53 8.38 12.89
CA HIS A 126 -17.02 9.57 12.22
C HIS A 126 -16.20 9.83 10.96
N GLU A 127 -16.16 8.83 10.06
CA GLU A 127 -15.34 8.91 8.85
C GLU A 127 -15.68 10.16 8.02
N ASP A 128 -16.95 10.52 7.86
CA ASP A 128 -17.34 11.69 7.05
C ASP A 128 -16.76 13.00 7.59
N GLU A 129 -16.81 13.21 8.90
CA GLU A 129 -16.19 14.39 9.54
C GLU A 129 -14.69 14.39 9.34
N MET A 130 -14.03 13.24 9.53
CA MET A 130 -12.58 13.14 9.45
C MET A 130 -12.05 13.32 8.03
N PHE A 131 -12.78 12.81 7.03
CA PHE A 131 -12.43 12.96 5.61
C PHE A 131 -12.82 14.31 5.01
N ALA A 132 -13.74 15.05 5.65
CA ALA A 132 -14.07 16.43 5.27
C ALA A 132 -13.00 17.45 5.70
N LEU A 133 -12.08 17.10 6.60
CA LEU A 133 -10.99 17.98 7.02
C LEU A 133 -9.97 18.21 5.89
N ALA A 134 -9.48 19.43 5.77
CA ALA A 134 -8.38 19.78 4.88
C ALA A 134 -7.31 20.61 5.63
N PRO A 135 -6.04 20.17 5.69
CA PRO A 135 -5.51 18.87 5.24
C PRO A 135 -5.91 17.70 6.17
N ARG A 136 -5.93 16.47 5.64
CA ARG A 136 -6.35 15.23 6.34
C ARG A 136 -5.30 14.66 7.32
N TYR A 137 -4.73 15.50 8.18
CA TYR A 137 -3.84 15.11 9.28
C TYR A 137 -4.61 14.88 10.58
N GLY A 138 -5.44 13.85 10.58
CA GLY A 138 -6.44 13.60 11.63
C GLY A 138 -6.03 12.59 12.70
N SER A 139 -5.18 11.62 12.34
CA SER A 139 -4.89 10.46 13.19
C SER A 139 -3.75 10.70 14.18
N MET A 140 -3.50 9.74 15.06
CA MET A 140 -2.33 9.74 15.96
C MET A 140 -1.13 8.96 15.40
N GLY A 141 -1.10 8.72 14.08
CA GLY A 141 0.01 8.07 13.37
C GLY A 141 -0.44 6.90 12.48
N CYS A 142 -1.56 6.25 12.81
CA CYS A 142 -2.18 5.24 11.94
C CYS A 142 -2.70 5.84 10.63
N ILE A 143 -3.01 4.99 9.66
CA ILE A 143 -3.62 5.40 8.39
C ILE A 143 -5.09 5.05 8.46
N ILE A 144 -5.94 6.06 8.38
CA ILE A 144 -7.39 5.88 8.42
C ILE A 144 -7.93 5.87 6.99
N VAL A 145 -8.75 4.87 6.70
CA VAL A 145 -9.39 4.64 5.40
C VAL A 145 -10.89 4.51 5.59
N ARG A 146 -11.65 4.73 4.51
CA ARG A 146 -13.09 4.42 4.50
C ARG A 146 -13.32 2.91 4.50
N SER A 147 -14.49 2.50 5.00
CA SER A 147 -14.85 1.08 5.14
C SER A 147 -14.69 0.26 3.84
N THR A 148 -15.16 0.79 2.71
CA THR A 148 -15.04 0.14 1.39
C THR A 148 -13.58 -0.08 0.97
N ILE A 149 -12.69 0.85 1.32
CA ILE A 149 -11.26 0.72 1.04
C ILE A 149 -10.63 -0.29 1.98
N LEU A 150 -11.01 -0.32 3.26
CA LEU A 150 -10.52 -1.32 4.18
C LEU A 150 -10.89 -2.75 3.73
N ASP A 151 -12.09 -2.93 3.18
CA ASP A 151 -12.51 -4.20 2.59
C ASP A 151 -11.62 -4.63 1.42
N LEU A 152 -11.24 -3.70 0.54
CA LEU A 152 -10.33 -3.99 -0.57
C LEU A 152 -8.93 -4.36 -0.07
N ILE A 153 -8.39 -3.58 0.88
CA ILE A 153 -7.09 -3.85 1.48
C ILE A 153 -7.08 -5.22 2.17
N GLU A 154 -8.14 -5.58 2.91
CA GLU A 154 -8.26 -6.88 3.58
C GLU A 154 -8.31 -8.04 2.57
N LYS A 155 -9.04 -7.89 1.46
CA LYS A 155 -9.05 -8.87 0.37
C LYS A 155 -7.66 -9.03 -0.24
N THR A 156 -6.97 -7.92 -0.54
CA THR A 156 -5.60 -7.93 -1.06
C THR A 156 -4.63 -8.58 -0.08
N PHE A 157 -4.73 -8.27 1.21
CA PHE A 157 -3.93 -8.88 2.27
C PHE A 157 -4.11 -10.40 2.33
N ASN A 158 -5.35 -10.88 2.27
CA ASN A 158 -5.64 -12.32 2.28
C ASN A 158 -5.12 -13.02 1.02
N LEU A 159 -5.20 -12.36 -0.14
CA LEU A 159 -4.69 -12.89 -1.41
C LEU A 159 -3.16 -12.99 -1.43
N ASN A 160 -2.48 -12.08 -0.72
CA ASN A 160 -1.03 -12.11 -0.50
C ASN A 160 -0.64 -12.92 0.75
N GLU A 161 -1.41 -13.98 1.06
CA GLU A 161 -1.11 -14.95 2.12
C GLU A 161 -0.90 -14.33 3.52
N GLY A 162 -1.53 -13.18 3.78
CA GLY A 162 -1.38 -12.46 5.04
C GLY A 162 -0.09 -11.63 5.17
N ALA A 163 0.55 -11.30 4.05
CA ALA A 163 1.73 -10.45 3.99
C ALA A 163 1.61 -9.43 2.83
N LEU A 164 1.09 -8.23 3.13
CA LEU A 164 0.95 -7.17 2.14
C LEU A 164 2.05 -6.12 2.31
N GLN A 165 2.80 -5.82 1.26
CA GLN A 165 3.80 -4.75 1.28
C GLN A 165 3.12 -3.38 1.29
N VAL A 166 3.62 -2.49 2.14
CA VAL A 166 3.11 -1.12 2.29
C VAL A 166 4.27 -0.15 2.32
N SER A 167 4.23 0.90 1.52
CA SER A 167 5.16 2.02 1.61
C SER A 167 4.43 3.32 1.93
N THR A 168 5.02 4.10 2.83
CA THR A 168 4.54 5.42 3.23
C THR A 168 5.62 6.44 2.93
N GLN A 169 5.28 7.52 2.24
CA GLN A 169 6.25 8.54 1.81
C GLN A 169 5.65 9.93 1.89
N TYR A 170 6.50 10.94 2.03
CA TYR A 170 6.08 12.34 2.00
C TYR A 170 6.23 12.88 0.58
N GLY A 171 5.16 12.76 -0.21
CA GLY A 171 5.22 12.85 -1.67
C GLY A 171 5.62 11.51 -2.27
N ILE A 172 4.88 11.04 -3.26
CA ILE A 172 5.23 9.84 -4.04
C ILE A 172 6.01 10.24 -5.30
N ASP A 173 7.13 9.55 -5.52
CA ASP A 173 7.81 9.52 -6.82
C ASP A 173 7.03 8.62 -7.80
N PRO A 174 6.63 9.10 -8.99
CA PRO A 174 5.91 8.31 -9.98
C PRO A 174 6.60 7.00 -10.39
N THR A 175 7.91 6.88 -10.20
CA THR A 175 8.66 5.63 -10.48
C THR A 175 8.28 4.49 -9.54
N LEU A 176 7.65 4.76 -8.40
CA LEU A 176 7.27 3.77 -7.40
C LEU A 176 6.07 2.90 -7.84
N PHE A 177 5.33 3.33 -8.86
CA PHE A 177 4.24 2.54 -9.43
C PHE A 177 4.72 1.38 -10.32
N VAL A 178 6.04 1.27 -10.58
CA VAL A 178 6.61 0.28 -11.52
C VAL A 178 7.65 -0.62 -10.82
N LEU A 179 7.70 -0.62 -9.49
CA LEU A 179 8.74 -1.37 -8.78
C LEU A 179 8.62 -2.88 -9.02
N HIS A 180 9.73 -3.42 -9.57
CA HIS A 180 10.00 -4.79 -9.98
C HIS A 180 10.38 -5.72 -8.82
#